data_AF-A0A9N9Q8G5-F1
#
_entry.id   AF-A0A9N9Q8G5-F1
#
_cell.length_a   1.000
_cell.length_b   1.000
_cell.length_c   1.000
_cell.angle_alpha   90.00
_cell.angle_beta   90.00
_cell.angle_gamma   90.00
#
_symmetry.space_group_name_H-M   'P 1'
#
loop_
_entity.id
_entity.type
_entity.pdbx_description
1 polymer ?
#
loop_
_entity_poly.entity_id
_entity_poly.type
_entity_poly.pdbx_seq_one_letter_code
_entity_poly.pdbx_strand_id
1 'polypeptide(L)'
;MSLAGTSDMATTSYPNTSFLGIPLDIRTIIYEMLLVNPILGTSLAITESDNYGVDTKYDLHPVILAVCRQTYLEGTSTLYGLNTFYIAPLPDFLSARVNNYENSISPVTRYHNALEHHDNDFANIHRVLKGAGSLGNLKAMKAVRSWKVVLMVDIESTNANVGTQAEPIGLFRFCCAIAHSSPRSMDIAIVPKGMIRIGDPASQYISMENMLQALSNVRNVETVRFRDATIFEIPDFVDQDEDALEFHSHMEEEALLEVQLVEPMQGNVKIEFAYEMYHPLLRYAQAFEQYGPFKELMALTEDEYTERDGIGSDDEYANWCAKGNPFYGDYVHPVEKNLMAAKLEAGKNHVSAFKGLRKSVLEYLENQYQRITKAAGDLSNFVLTQKSTYGLFDPNTRHLPVYLSGDTQSAVLTAMVLLEKYATSFKRDMPLETKMQCRSLDYNFSSLYGMMEPNFQVERVIRAFEAADLRDFVKWYQNAIDLFDEQYLEIRAARKQLFKFDMRQEFGVILGPEDMHLIEHINWEVEEPEFGPWGRDNWHYDYWNDGDSGDSGDDEEDGEDGDDGDDGDDGDDGDDGDDGDDGDDGDDGDDGDDGDDGDDGDDDSNDFDDQVSQLTE
;
A
#
# COMPACT_ATOMS: atom_id res chain seq x y z
N MET A 1 48.78 -59.95 35.12
CA MET A 1 48.10 -58.74 35.64
C MET A 1 47.54 -58.00 34.45
N SER A 2 46.32 -57.48 34.59
CA SER A 2 45.54 -56.70 33.61
C SER A 2 44.71 -57.49 32.60
N LEU A 3 43.46 -57.76 33.00
CA LEU A 3 42.33 -58.01 32.11
C LEU A 3 41.95 -56.68 31.44
N ALA A 4 41.99 -56.62 30.12
CA ALA A 4 41.37 -55.55 29.35
C ALA A 4 39.89 -55.92 29.18
N GLY A 5 39.03 -55.30 29.98
CA GLY A 5 37.59 -55.26 29.75
C GLY A 5 37.26 -53.92 29.09
N THR A 6 36.88 -53.95 27.82
CA THR A 6 36.27 -52.82 27.12
C THR A 6 34.86 -52.61 27.67
N SER A 7 34.66 -51.54 28.43
CA SER A 7 33.31 -51.07 28.77
C SER A 7 32.79 -50.21 27.62
N ASP A 8 31.91 -50.78 26.79
CA ASP A 8 31.01 -50.00 25.97
C ASP A 8 30.09 -49.20 26.90
N MET A 9 30.44 -47.94 27.17
CA MET A 9 29.47 -46.97 27.66
C MET A 9 28.68 -46.48 26.46
N ALA A 10 27.57 -47.15 26.18
CA ALA A 10 26.51 -46.60 25.37
C ALA A 10 26.05 -45.29 26.04
N THR A 11 26.40 -44.15 25.45
CA THR A 11 25.77 -42.87 25.76
C THR A 11 24.32 -42.95 25.32
N THR A 12 23.44 -43.31 26.25
CA THR A 12 21.99 -43.17 26.08
C THR A 12 21.68 -41.68 25.96
N SER A 13 21.63 -41.19 24.72
CA SER A 13 20.99 -39.92 24.38
C SER A 13 19.55 -40.00 24.87
N TYR A 14 19.20 -39.19 25.86
CA TYR A 14 17.81 -39.03 26.25
C TYR A 14 17.04 -38.49 25.02
N PRO A 15 15.89 -39.07 24.65
CA PRO A 15 15.07 -38.51 23.59
C PRO A 15 14.74 -37.06 23.96
N ASN A 16 14.89 -36.14 23.01
CA ASN A 16 14.64 -34.72 23.22
C ASN A 16 13.19 -34.55 23.72
N THR A 17 13.01 -34.31 25.01
CA THR A 17 11.69 -34.23 25.66
C THR A 17 11.00 -32.88 25.43
N SER A 18 11.57 -32.02 24.58
CA SER A 18 10.93 -30.78 24.19
C SER A 18 9.74 -31.06 23.27
N PHE A 19 8.79 -30.12 23.23
CA PHE A 19 7.66 -30.19 22.31
C PHE A 19 8.11 -30.35 20.85
N LEU A 20 9.21 -29.72 20.45
CA LEU A 20 9.80 -29.85 19.11
C LEU A 20 10.45 -31.20 18.84
N GLY A 21 10.76 -31.99 19.89
CA GLY A 21 11.23 -33.37 19.76
C GLY A 21 10.12 -34.36 19.41
N ILE A 22 8.84 -33.96 19.50
CA ILE A 22 7.69 -34.76 19.07
C ILE A 22 7.57 -34.69 17.53
N PRO A 23 7.31 -35.80 16.81
CA PRO A 23 7.08 -35.78 15.37
C PRO A 23 6.02 -34.77 14.89
N LEU A 24 6.22 -34.16 13.72
CA LEU A 24 5.39 -33.08 13.20
C LEU A 24 3.91 -33.46 13.09
N ASP A 25 3.60 -34.67 12.63
CA ASP A 25 2.24 -35.23 12.55
C ASP A 25 1.51 -35.21 13.89
N ILE A 26 2.19 -35.57 14.97
CA ILE A 26 1.62 -35.50 16.32
C ILE A 26 1.51 -34.03 16.79
N ARG A 27 2.48 -33.18 16.46
CA ARG A 27 2.39 -31.74 16.77
C ARG A 27 1.20 -31.09 16.05
N THR A 28 0.94 -31.45 14.79
CA THR A 28 -0.21 -30.99 14.02
C THR A 28 -1.52 -31.35 14.71
N ILE A 29 -1.67 -32.59 15.20
CA ILE A 29 -2.86 -32.98 16.00
C ILE A 29 -2.98 -32.10 17.26
N ILE A 30 -1.87 -31.82 17.95
CA ILE A 30 -1.89 -30.95 19.13
C ILE A 30 -2.30 -29.52 18.74
N TYR A 31 -1.78 -28.98 17.63
CA TYR A 31 -2.20 -27.68 17.12
C TYR A 31 -3.68 -27.65 16.76
N GLU A 32 -4.21 -28.69 16.12
CA GLU A 32 -5.63 -28.79 15.80
C GLU A 32 -6.48 -28.70 17.07
N MET A 33 -6.11 -29.43 18.13
CA MET A 33 -6.83 -29.41 19.41
C MET A 33 -6.76 -28.05 20.13
N LEU A 34 -5.71 -27.27 19.90
CA LEU A 34 -5.47 -26.00 20.60
C LEU A 34 -5.94 -24.77 19.82
N LEU A 35 -5.98 -24.86 18.49
CA LEU A 35 -6.10 -23.71 17.60
C LEU A 35 -7.28 -23.82 16.62
N VAL A 36 -8.00 -24.94 16.57
CA VAL A 36 -9.18 -25.10 15.69
C VAL A 36 -10.46 -25.07 16.52
N ASN A 37 -11.34 -24.12 16.19
CA ASN A 37 -12.67 -24.05 16.76
C ASN A 37 -13.69 -23.59 15.72
N PRO A 38 -14.71 -24.41 15.38
CA PRO A 38 -15.74 -24.06 14.41
C PRO A 38 -16.51 -22.77 14.73
N ILE A 39 -16.54 -22.34 16.00
CA ILE A 39 -17.22 -21.09 16.40
C ILE A 39 -16.71 -19.89 15.60
N LEU A 40 -15.41 -19.86 15.26
CA LEU A 40 -14.77 -18.78 14.50
C LEU A 40 -15.44 -18.52 13.15
N GLY A 41 -16.11 -19.53 12.57
CA GLY A 41 -16.80 -19.47 11.29
C GLY A 41 -18.30 -19.20 11.41
N THR A 42 -18.78 -18.74 12.57
CA THR A 42 -20.21 -18.49 12.84
C THR A 42 -20.45 -17.09 13.39
N SER A 43 -21.70 -16.63 13.32
CA SER A 43 -22.14 -15.33 13.89
C SER A 43 -21.91 -15.23 15.40
N LEU A 44 -21.89 -16.37 16.11
CA LEU A 44 -21.61 -16.44 17.55
C LEU A 44 -20.20 -15.93 17.92
N ALA A 45 -19.32 -15.79 16.93
CA ALA A 45 -17.97 -15.32 17.15
C ALA A 45 -17.88 -13.79 17.35
N ILE A 46 -18.95 -13.06 17.02
CA ILE A 46 -18.99 -11.59 16.99
C ILE A 46 -20.22 -11.01 17.69
N THR A 47 -20.73 -11.69 18.72
CA THR A 47 -21.95 -11.29 19.45
C THR A 47 -21.80 -9.92 20.12
N GLU A 48 -22.86 -9.12 20.12
CA GLU A 48 -22.90 -7.82 20.80
C GLU A 48 -22.65 -7.97 22.31
N SER A 49 -23.24 -9.02 22.89
CA SER A 49 -23.13 -9.30 24.33
C SER A 49 -21.70 -9.60 24.81
N ASP A 50 -20.83 -10.08 23.93
CA ASP A 50 -19.40 -10.32 24.20
C ASP A 50 -18.51 -9.21 23.57
N ASN A 51 -19.06 -8.00 23.45
CA ASN A 51 -18.39 -6.84 22.89
C ASN A 51 -17.81 -7.13 21.50
N TYR A 52 -18.66 -7.65 20.61
CA TYR A 52 -18.33 -8.02 19.23
C TYR A 52 -17.17 -9.02 19.12
N GLY A 53 -17.08 -9.93 20.09
CA GLY A 53 -16.09 -11.01 20.15
C GLY A 53 -14.85 -10.70 20.98
N VAL A 54 -14.66 -9.46 21.44
CA VAL A 54 -13.48 -9.04 22.23
C VAL A 54 -13.31 -9.86 23.51
N ASP A 55 -14.43 -10.12 24.18
CA ASP A 55 -14.46 -10.86 25.45
C ASP A 55 -14.52 -12.38 25.23
N THR A 56 -14.74 -12.83 24.00
CA THR A 56 -14.82 -14.24 23.63
C THR A 56 -13.43 -14.85 23.46
N LYS A 57 -13.16 -15.95 24.18
CA LYS A 57 -11.86 -16.67 24.10
C LYS A 57 -11.82 -17.76 23.03
N TYR A 58 -12.99 -18.15 22.52
CA TYR A 58 -13.17 -19.21 21.51
C TYR A 58 -12.54 -20.55 21.91
N ASP A 59 -12.29 -20.79 23.21
CA ASP A 59 -11.52 -21.93 23.74
C ASP A 59 -10.18 -22.20 23.00
N LEU A 60 -9.58 -21.15 22.45
CA LEU A 60 -8.28 -21.24 21.78
C LEU A 60 -7.14 -21.05 22.78
N HIS A 61 -6.01 -21.69 22.50
CA HIS A 61 -4.77 -21.55 23.27
C HIS A 61 -3.63 -20.99 22.41
N PRO A 62 -3.70 -19.72 21.96
CA PRO A 62 -2.72 -19.12 21.04
C PRO A 62 -1.35 -18.89 21.67
N VAL A 63 -1.20 -19.06 23.00
CA VAL A 63 0.08 -18.90 23.72
C VAL A 63 1.17 -19.80 23.12
N ILE A 64 0.81 -20.95 22.54
CA ILE A 64 1.75 -21.85 21.86
C ILE A 64 2.45 -21.20 20.65
N LEU A 65 1.80 -20.22 20.01
CA LEU A 65 2.34 -19.47 18.87
C LEU A 65 3.47 -18.53 19.29
N ALA A 66 3.51 -18.12 20.57
CA ALA A 66 4.51 -17.19 21.09
C ALA A 66 5.76 -17.88 21.64
N VAL A 67 5.85 -19.22 21.58
CA VAL A 67 6.95 -19.98 22.20
C VAL A 67 8.25 -19.85 21.41
N CYS A 68 8.23 -20.14 20.11
CA CYS A 68 9.38 -19.94 19.22
C CYS A 68 8.93 -19.83 17.75
N ARG A 69 9.88 -19.48 16.87
CA ARG A 69 9.61 -19.32 15.43
C ARG A 69 9.03 -20.58 14.79
N GLN A 70 9.52 -21.77 15.16
CA GLN A 70 9.03 -23.04 14.62
C GLN A 70 7.56 -23.26 15.00
N THR A 71 7.20 -23.07 16.27
CA THR A 71 5.82 -23.28 16.73
C THR A 71 4.86 -22.21 16.21
N TYR A 72 5.36 -20.99 16.00
CA TYR A 72 4.63 -19.93 15.32
C TYR A 72 4.26 -20.35 13.89
N LEU A 73 5.24 -20.78 13.07
CA LEU A 73 5.00 -21.14 11.67
C LEU A 73 4.05 -22.35 11.55
N GLU A 74 4.28 -23.41 12.32
CA GLU A 74 3.42 -24.60 12.31
C GLU A 74 2.00 -24.28 12.81
N GLY A 75 1.90 -23.62 13.96
CA GLY A 75 0.60 -23.34 14.57
C GLY A 75 -0.22 -22.28 13.83
N THR A 76 0.41 -21.27 13.22
CA THR A 76 -0.32 -20.28 12.40
C THR A 76 -0.87 -20.90 11.12
N SER A 77 -0.12 -21.83 10.50
CA SER A 77 -0.62 -22.62 9.38
C SER A 77 -1.87 -23.43 9.77
N THR A 78 -1.89 -24.05 10.95
CA THR A 78 -3.08 -24.74 11.47
C THR A 78 -4.23 -23.76 11.77
N LEU A 79 -3.97 -22.71 12.55
CA LEU A 79 -4.99 -21.73 12.98
C LEU A 79 -5.71 -21.10 11.79
N TYR A 80 -4.96 -20.57 10.81
CA TYR A 80 -5.54 -19.83 9.69
C TYR A 80 -5.85 -20.70 8.47
N GLY A 81 -5.23 -21.89 8.37
CA GLY A 81 -5.43 -22.81 7.26
C GLY A 81 -6.56 -23.80 7.44
N LEU A 82 -6.89 -24.20 8.68
CA LEU A 82 -7.93 -25.21 8.95
C LEU A 82 -9.24 -24.61 9.48
N ASN A 83 -9.21 -23.42 10.09
CA ASN A 83 -10.45 -22.75 10.50
C ASN A 83 -11.07 -21.99 9.35
N THR A 84 -12.40 -21.98 9.32
CA THR A 84 -13.18 -20.97 8.61
C THR A 84 -13.38 -19.77 9.54
N PHE A 85 -13.11 -18.57 9.05
CA PHE A 85 -13.37 -17.33 9.78
C PHE A 85 -14.60 -16.62 9.23
N TYR A 86 -15.45 -16.18 10.15
CA TYR A 86 -16.62 -15.38 9.88
C TYR A 86 -16.23 -13.92 9.71
N ILE A 87 -16.81 -13.25 8.72
CA ILE A 87 -16.76 -11.79 8.60
C ILE A 87 -18.11 -11.26 8.14
N ALA A 88 -18.55 -10.18 8.80
CA ALA A 88 -19.70 -9.39 8.42
C ALA A 88 -19.25 -7.99 7.98
N PRO A 89 -19.08 -7.76 6.66
CA PRO A 89 -19.00 -6.42 6.11
C PRO A 89 -20.32 -5.69 6.35
N LEU A 90 -20.25 -4.49 6.93
CA LEU A 90 -21.43 -3.75 7.37
C LEU A 90 -21.77 -2.59 6.41
N PRO A 91 -23.06 -2.36 6.14
CA PRO A 91 -23.53 -1.13 5.52
C PRO A 91 -23.26 0.06 6.46
N ASP A 92 -23.09 1.26 5.89
CA ASP A 92 -22.77 2.48 6.66
C ASP A 92 -23.73 2.74 7.83
N PHE A 93 -25.03 2.55 7.60
CA PHE A 93 -26.04 2.78 8.64
C PHE A 93 -25.92 1.83 9.84
N LEU A 94 -25.46 0.59 9.62
CA LEU A 94 -25.19 -0.35 10.72
C LEU A 94 -23.84 -0.04 11.36
N SER A 95 -22.83 0.30 10.56
CA SER A 95 -21.50 0.64 11.05
C SER A 95 -21.52 1.80 12.04
N ALA A 96 -22.27 2.86 11.71
CA ALA A 96 -22.49 4.00 12.60
C ALA A 96 -23.19 3.61 13.91
N ARG A 97 -24.12 2.66 13.87
CA ARG A 97 -24.85 2.20 15.06
C ARG A 97 -23.96 1.42 16.03
N VAL A 98 -23.01 0.65 15.50
CA VAL A 98 -22.06 -0.15 16.29
C VAL A 98 -20.72 0.56 16.52
N ASN A 99 -20.61 1.85 16.18
CA ASN A 99 -19.39 2.66 16.28
C ASN A 99 -18.14 2.00 15.67
N ASN A 100 -18.30 1.36 14.50
CA ASN A 100 -17.21 0.67 13.81
C ASN A 100 -16.79 1.49 12.58
N TYR A 101 -15.55 1.94 12.52
CA TYR A 101 -15.07 2.78 11.40
C TYR A 101 -14.43 1.97 10.27
N GLU A 102 -14.20 0.68 10.49
CA GLU A 102 -13.67 -0.27 9.49
C GLU A 102 -14.77 -0.97 8.69
N ASN A 103 -16.04 -0.74 9.02
CA ASN A 103 -17.22 -1.29 8.34
C ASN A 103 -17.15 -2.82 8.18
N SER A 104 -16.50 -3.52 9.11
CA SER A 104 -16.34 -4.97 9.07
C SER A 104 -16.06 -5.55 10.46
N ILE A 105 -16.84 -6.56 10.85
CA ILE A 105 -16.68 -7.26 12.13
C ILE A 105 -16.34 -8.73 11.88
N SER A 106 -15.27 -9.20 12.52
CA SER A 106 -14.77 -10.56 12.44
C SER A 106 -14.03 -10.91 13.75
N PRO A 107 -13.91 -12.20 14.11
CA PRO A 107 -13.04 -12.61 15.20
C PRO A 107 -11.60 -12.13 15.03
N VAL A 108 -11.12 -11.95 13.79
CA VAL A 108 -9.75 -11.45 13.55
C VAL A 108 -9.62 -9.93 13.68
N THR A 109 -10.72 -9.17 13.58
CA THR A 109 -10.72 -7.71 13.71
C THR A 109 -11.13 -7.23 15.11
N ARG A 110 -11.57 -8.14 16.01
CA ARG A 110 -12.12 -7.81 17.33
C ARG A 110 -11.31 -6.78 18.14
N TYR A 111 -9.99 -6.98 18.31
CA TYR A 111 -9.17 -6.04 19.08
C TYR A 111 -8.82 -4.78 18.29
N HIS A 112 -8.74 -4.88 16.96
CA HIS A 112 -8.54 -3.73 16.09
C HIS A 112 -9.69 -2.74 16.22
N ASN A 113 -10.92 -3.27 16.17
CA ASN A 113 -12.16 -2.50 16.31
C ASN A 113 -12.40 -2.04 17.77
N ALA A 114 -12.01 -2.83 18.78
CA ALA A 114 -12.21 -2.47 20.19
C ALA A 114 -11.35 -1.30 20.67
N LEU A 115 -10.14 -1.15 20.11
CA LEU A 115 -9.31 0.04 20.36
C LEU A 115 -10.05 1.32 19.94
N GLU A 116 -10.98 1.22 18.99
CA GLU A 116 -11.82 2.34 18.55
C GLU A 116 -12.89 2.73 19.57
N HIS A 117 -13.27 1.84 20.50
CA HIS A 117 -14.29 2.11 21.51
C HIS A 117 -13.75 2.73 22.82
N HIS A 118 -12.45 2.63 23.09
CA HIS A 118 -11.87 3.00 24.40
C HIS A 118 -10.96 4.21 24.40
N ASP A 119 -10.37 4.57 23.26
CA ASP A 119 -9.66 5.84 23.14
C ASP A 119 -10.68 6.91 22.72
N ASN A 120 -10.93 7.88 23.59
CA ASN A 120 -11.70 9.10 23.29
C ASN A 120 -11.43 9.51 21.84
N ASP A 121 -12.46 9.68 20.99
CA ASP A 121 -12.63 10.20 19.59
C ASP A 121 -11.42 10.73 18.76
N PHE A 122 -10.19 10.65 19.23
CA PHE A 122 -9.05 11.53 19.00
C PHE A 122 -7.81 10.73 18.58
N ALA A 123 -7.57 9.57 19.22
CA ALA A 123 -6.54 8.63 18.74
C ALA A 123 -7.01 7.87 17.49
N ASN A 124 -8.32 7.62 17.37
CA ASN A 124 -8.93 6.88 16.26
C ASN A 124 -8.80 7.59 14.93
N ILE A 125 -9.07 8.90 14.90
CA ILE A 125 -9.00 9.71 13.67
C ILE A 125 -7.56 9.81 13.20
N HIS A 126 -6.60 10.01 14.12
CA HIS A 126 -5.18 10.00 13.77
C HIS A 126 -4.68 8.63 13.27
N ARG A 127 -5.27 7.52 13.73
CA ARG A 127 -4.96 6.14 13.31
C ARG A 127 -5.54 5.80 11.93
N VAL A 128 -6.76 6.27 11.64
CA VAL A 128 -7.41 6.19 10.32
C VAL A 128 -6.64 7.03 9.30
N LEU A 129 -6.22 8.26 9.66
CA LEU A 129 -5.47 9.17 8.79
C LEU A 129 -4.01 8.74 8.54
N LYS A 130 -3.35 8.09 9.51
CA LYS A 130 -1.98 7.55 9.35
C LYS A 130 -1.93 6.16 8.69
N GLY A 131 -3.06 5.64 8.21
CA GLY A 131 -3.11 4.31 7.57
C GLY A 131 -2.87 3.15 8.54
N ALA A 132 -2.81 3.39 9.86
CA ALA A 132 -2.71 2.34 10.88
C ALA A 132 -4.08 1.68 11.21
N GLY A 133 -5.16 2.15 10.59
CA GLY A 133 -6.51 1.58 10.65
C GLY A 133 -6.85 0.54 9.58
N SER A 134 -6.13 0.48 8.45
CA SER A 134 -6.56 -0.39 7.34
C SER A 134 -6.59 -1.88 7.74
N LEU A 135 -7.72 -2.56 7.51
CA LEU A 135 -7.81 -4.04 7.62
C LEU A 135 -6.63 -4.76 6.95
N GLY A 136 -6.04 -4.18 5.88
CA GLY A 136 -4.88 -4.73 5.19
C GLY A 136 -3.59 -4.81 6.01
N ASN A 137 -3.48 -4.09 7.13
CA ASN A 137 -2.33 -4.18 8.04
C ASN A 137 -2.39 -5.39 8.97
N LEU A 138 -3.58 -5.95 9.17
CA LEU A 138 -3.76 -7.11 10.03
C LEU A 138 -3.18 -8.35 9.33
N LYS A 139 -2.02 -8.83 9.82
CA LYS A 139 -1.37 -10.06 9.31
C LYS A 139 -2.34 -11.25 9.25
N ALA A 140 -3.28 -11.32 10.19
CA ALA A 140 -4.34 -12.34 10.22
C ALA A 140 -5.22 -12.31 8.96
N MET A 141 -5.62 -11.13 8.47
CA MET A 141 -6.44 -11.00 7.26
C MET A 141 -5.75 -11.62 6.04
N LYS A 142 -4.43 -11.52 5.96
CA LYS A 142 -3.60 -12.09 4.89
C LYS A 142 -3.34 -13.59 5.04
N ALA A 143 -3.48 -14.12 6.26
CA ALA A 143 -3.16 -15.51 6.59
C ALA A 143 -4.36 -16.45 6.47
N VAL A 144 -5.59 -15.97 6.73
CA VAL A 144 -6.81 -16.78 6.66
C VAL A 144 -7.01 -17.37 5.27
N ARG A 145 -7.25 -18.69 5.22
CA ARG A 145 -7.50 -19.41 3.96
C ARG A 145 -8.98 -19.70 3.70
N SER A 146 -9.83 -19.73 4.72
CA SER A 146 -11.25 -20.03 4.55
C SER A 146 -12.11 -18.95 5.18
N TRP A 147 -12.91 -18.27 4.35
CA TRP A 147 -13.81 -17.19 4.77
C TRP A 147 -15.27 -17.61 4.63
N LYS A 148 -16.06 -17.34 5.66
CA LYS A 148 -17.52 -17.20 5.56
C LYS A 148 -17.85 -15.72 5.62
N VAL A 149 -18.31 -15.17 4.51
CA VAL A 149 -18.67 -13.76 4.36
C VAL A 149 -20.18 -13.65 4.42
N VAL A 150 -20.73 -12.94 5.41
CA VAL A 150 -22.17 -12.69 5.51
C VAL A 150 -22.45 -11.24 5.14
N LEU A 151 -23.15 -11.04 4.03
CA LEU A 151 -23.40 -9.73 3.44
C LEU A 151 -24.81 -9.24 3.74
N MET A 152 -24.90 -8.13 4.46
CA MET A 152 -26.11 -7.31 4.50
C MET A 152 -26.10 -6.38 3.28
N VAL A 153 -27.18 -6.37 2.51
CA VAL A 153 -27.25 -5.54 1.29
C VAL A 153 -27.56 -4.09 1.66
N ASP A 154 -26.75 -3.16 1.14
CA ASP A 154 -26.92 -1.73 1.33
C ASP A 154 -28.24 -1.22 0.72
N ILE A 155 -28.70 -0.10 1.25
CA ILE A 155 -29.92 0.58 0.81
C ILE A 155 -29.62 2.02 0.43
N GLU A 156 -30.22 2.50 -0.65
CA GLU A 156 -30.18 3.90 -1.03
C GLU A 156 -31.23 4.68 -0.23
N SER A 157 -30.80 5.68 0.55
CA SER A 157 -31.72 6.60 1.22
C SER A 157 -32.23 7.64 0.23
N THR A 158 -33.56 7.77 0.10
CA THR A 158 -34.19 8.80 -0.74
C THR A 158 -34.05 10.22 -0.18
N ASN A 159 -33.52 10.39 1.04
CA ASN A 159 -33.38 11.68 1.74
C ASN A 159 -31.97 12.29 1.66
N ALA A 160 -31.02 11.64 0.99
CA ALA A 160 -29.72 12.23 0.73
C ALA A 160 -29.87 13.40 -0.26
N ASN A 161 -29.97 14.62 0.26
CA ASN A 161 -29.67 15.80 -0.54
C ASN A 161 -28.21 15.64 -1.01
N VAL A 162 -28.02 15.66 -2.34
CA VAL A 162 -26.79 15.38 -3.09
C VAL A 162 -26.67 13.90 -3.52
N GLY A 163 -26.60 13.69 -4.84
CA GLY A 163 -26.60 12.39 -5.53
C GLY A 163 -25.35 11.54 -5.32
N THR A 164 -25.06 11.20 -4.07
CA THR A 164 -24.09 10.19 -3.66
C THR A 164 -24.81 8.85 -3.52
N GLN A 165 -24.54 7.92 -4.44
CA GLN A 165 -25.01 6.53 -4.32
C GLN A 165 -24.39 5.90 -3.07
N ALA A 166 -25.15 5.07 -2.35
CA ALA A 166 -24.60 4.27 -1.26
C ALA A 166 -23.59 3.28 -1.85
N GLU A 167 -22.36 3.30 -1.33
CA GLU A 167 -21.28 2.42 -1.79
C GLU A 167 -20.97 1.39 -0.70
N PRO A 168 -20.78 0.10 -1.04
CA PRO A 168 -20.57 -0.97 -0.06
C PRO A 168 -19.14 -0.97 0.50
N ILE A 169 -18.79 0.09 1.24
CA ILE A 169 -17.43 0.38 1.73
C ILE A 169 -16.86 -0.79 2.55
N GLY A 170 -17.69 -1.43 3.38
CA GLY A 170 -17.28 -2.57 4.20
C GLY A 170 -16.75 -3.74 3.38
N LEU A 171 -17.49 -4.15 2.34
CA LEU A 171 -17.05 -5.24 1.46
C LEU A 171 -15.80 -4.82 0.68
N PHE A 172 -15.76 -3.58 0.19
CA PHE A 172 -14.61 -3.05 -0.52
C PHE A 172 -13.32 -3.13 0.31
N ARG A 173 -13.35 -2.66 1.57
CA ARG A 173 -12.19 -2.70 2.47
C ARG A 173 -11.76 -4.13 2.79
N PHE A 174 -12.72 -5.02 3.03
CA PHE A 174 -12.43 -6.43 3.23
C PHE A 174 -11.69 -7.03 2.02
N CYS A 175 -12.24 -6.87 0.81
CA CYS A 175 -11.65 -7.39 -0.42
C CYS A 175 -10.23 -6.84 -0.66
N CYS A 176 -10.00 -5.55 -0.38
CA CYS A 176 -8.66 -4.96 -0.45
C CYS A 176 -7.70 -5.60 0.56
N ALA A 177 -8.15 -5.84 1.79
CA ALA A 177 -7.32 -6.46 2.83
C ALA A 177 -6.86 -7.88 2.48
N ILE A 178 -7.69 -8.61 1.72
CA ILE A 178 -7.44 -10.00 1.32
C ILE A 178 -6.96 -10.15 -0.13
N ALA A 179 -6.78 -9.05 -0.88
CA ALA A 179 -6.42 -9.07 -2.30
C ALA A 179 -5.17 -9.91 -2.61
N HIS A 180 -4.20 -9.90 -1.68
CA HIS A 180 -2.92 -10.61 -1.80
C HIS A 180 -2.86 -11.91 -0.98
N SER A 181 -3.99 -12.40 -0.46
CA SER A 181 -4.04 -13.51 0.51
C SER A 181 -4.35 -14.88 -0.09
N SER A 182 -4.66 -14.99 -1.39
CA SER A 182 -5.05 -16.23 -2.08
C SER A 182 -5.85 -17.22 -1.21
N PRO A 183 -7.09 -16.86 -0.82
CA PRO A 183 -7.93 -17.72 0.01
C PRO A 183 -8.20 -19.07 -0.65
N ARG A 184 -8.23 -20.14 0.13
CA ARG A 184 -8.69 -21.46 -0.33
C ARG A 184 -10.19 -21.46 -0.63
N SER A 185 -11.01 -20.91 0.26
CA SER A 185 -12.47 -20.94 0.09
C SER A 185 -13.13 -19.65 0.53
N MET A 186 -14.11 -19.19 -0.24
CA MET A 186 -15.00 -18.09 0.12
C MET A 186 -16.46 -18.52 -0.01
N ASP A 187 -17.14 -18.65 1.13
CA ASP A 187 -18.58 -18.89 1.22
C ASP A 187 -19.29 -17.54 1.45
N ILE A 188 -19.94 -17.02 0.42
CA ILE A 188 -20.57 -15.70 0.39
C ILE A 188 -22.08 -15.89 0.59
N ALA A 189 -22.53 -15.63 1.81
CA ALA A 189 -23.92 -15.74 2.22
C ALA A 189 -24.57 -14.35 2.21
N ILE A 190 -25.50 -14.12 1.30
CA ILE A 190 -26.18 -12.83 1.14
C ILE A 190 -27.50 -12.87 1.91
N VAL A 191 -27.75 -11.88 2.76
CA VAL A 191 -28.99 -11.81 3.51
C VAL A 191 -30.17 -11.55 2.56
N PRO A 192 -31.21 -12.40 2.55
CA PRO A 192 -32.37 -12.24 1.68
C PRO A 192 -33.16 -10.93 1.85
N LYS A 193 -33.90 -10.55 0.81
CA LYS A 193 -34.76 -9.38 0.79
C LYS A 193 -35.80 -9.45 1.90
N GLY A 194 -35.89 -8.39 2.69
CA GLY A 194 -36.90 -8.22 3.74
C GLY A 194 -36.55 -8.90 5.07
N MET A 195 -35.41 -9.56 5.17
CA MET A 195 -34.99 -10.25 6.40
C MET A 195 -34.43 -9.31 7.48
N ILE A 196 -33.93 -8.14 7.07
CA ILE A 196 -33.47 -7.08 7.95
C ILE A 196 -34.47 -5.93 7.88
N ARG A 197 -34.84 -5.37 9.03
CA ARG A 197 -35.74 -4.21 9.09
C ARG A 197 -35.05 -2.97 8.54
N ILE A 198 -35.52 -2.51 7.39
CA ILE A 198 -35.08 -1.26 6.77
C ILE A 198 -35.97 -0.13 7.30
N GLY A 199 -35.35 0.89 7.90
CA GLY A 199 -36.07 1.92 8.65
C GLY A 199 -37.01 2.80 7.82
N ASP A 200 -36.67 3.10 6.55
CA ASP A 200 -37.49 3.94 5.67
C ASP A 200 -38.14 3.09 4.56
N PRO A 201 -39.48 3.02 4.49
CA PRO A 201 -40.22 2.28 3.46
C PRO A 201 -39.94 2.74 2.01
N ALA A 202 -39.38 3.94 1.83
CA ALA A 202 -39.00 4.46 0.52
C ALA A 202 -37.61 3.98 0.05
N SER A 203 -36.82 3.36 0.92
CA SER A 203 -35.48 2.88 0.60
C SER A 203 -35.54 1.73 -0.39
N GLN A 204 -34.59 1.72 -1.33
CA GLN A 204 -34.41 0.62 -2.29
C GLN A 204 -33.05 -0.02 -2.05
N TYR A 205 -32.95 -1.33 -2.27
CA TYR A 205 -31.66 -2.02 -2.26
C TYR A 205 -30.79 -1.50 -3.41
N ILE A 206 -29.49 -1.39 -3.17
CA ILE A 206 -28.53 -1.13 -4.25
C ILE A 206 -28.51 -2.31 -5.24
N SER A 207 -28.04 -2.06 -6.46
CA SER A 207 -27.88 -3.13 -7.46
C SER A 207 -26.84 -4.16 -7.00
N MET A 208 -27.04 -5.43 -7.34
CA MET A 208 -26.08 -6.48 -6.98
C MET A 208 -24.74 -6.33 -7.69
N GLU A 209 -24.74 -5.76 -8.90
CA GLU A 209 -23.50 -5.40 -9.62
C GLU A 209 -22.63 -4.44 -8.80
N ASN A 210 -23.23 -3.38 -8.25
CA ASN A 210 -22.52 -2.43 -7.39
C ASN A 210 -22.15 -3.06 -6.04
N MET A 211 -23.08 -3.80 -5.42
CA MET A 211 -22.87 -4.44 -4.12
C MET A 211 -21.67 -5.39 -4.13
N LEU A 212 -21.50 -6.15 -5.20
CA LEU A 212 -20.52 -7.25 -5.26
C LEU A 212 -19.27 -6.93 -6.07
N GLN A 213 -19.20 -5.77 -6.74
CA GLN A 213 -18.09 -5.40 -7.63
C GLN A 213 -16.71 -5.59 -6.99
N ALA A 214 -16.59 -5.27 -5.70
CA ALA A 214 -15.33 -5.38 -4.96
C ALA A 214 -14.78 -6.81 -4.87
N LEU A 215 -15.60 -7.85 -4.99
CA LEU A 215 -15.14 -9.24 -5.01
C LEU A 215 -14.23 -9.54 -6.20
N SER A 216 -14.41 -8.80 -7.31
CA SER A 216 -13.54 -8.89 -8.48
C SER A 216 -12.09 -8.43 -8.21
N ASN A 217 -11.79 -7.91 -7.01
CA ASN A 217 -10.44 -7.55 -6.57
C ASN A 217 -9.66 -8.72 -5.93
N VAL A 218 -10.31 -9.85 -5.65
CA VAL A 218 -9.68 -11.03 -5.03
C VAL A 218 -9.25 -12.01 -6.12
N ARG A 219 -8.12 -12.70 -5.96
CA ARG A 219 -7.57 -13.66 -6.94
C ARG A 219 -7.17 -14.97 -6.29
N ASN A 220 -7.01 -16.00 -7.12
CA ASN A 220 -6.58 -17.34 -6.75
C ASN A 220 -7.46 -18.00 -5.67
N VAL A 221 -8.77 -17.77 -5.71
CA VAL A 221 -9.69 -18.45 -4.80
C VAL A 221 -9.98 -19.86 -5.33
N GLU A 222 -9.70 -20.93 -4.57
CA GLU A 222 -9.95 -22.29 -5.10
C GLU A 222 -11.45 -22.56 -5.23
N THR A 223 -12.25 -22.20 -4.22
CA THR A 223 -13.69 -22.43 -4.19
C THR A 223 -14.45 -21.17 -3.78
N VAL A 224 -15.35 -20.70 -4.65
CA VAL A 224 -16.27 -19.60 -4.37
C VAL A 224 -17.69 -20.14 -4.40
N ARG A 225 -18.51 -19.72 -3.44
CA ARG A 225 -19.93 -20.09 -3.39
C ARG A 225 -20.77 -18.87 -3.06
N PHE A 226 -21.82 -18.62 -3.84
CA PHE A 226 -22.88 -17.68 -3.50
C PHE A 226 -24.12 -18.44 -3.02
N ARG A 227 -24.79 -17.91 -2.01
CA ARG A 227 -26.04 -18.47 -1.47
C ARG A 227 -26.77 -17.45 -0.60
N ASP A 228 -28.02 -17.76 -0.28
CA ASP A 228 -28.75 -17.04 0.75
C ASP A 228 -28.22 -17.37 2.16
N ALA A 229 -28.14 -16.34 3.01
CA ALA A 229 -27.83 -16.50 4.42
C ALA A 229 -29.04 -17.07 5.19
N THR A 230 -28.75 -17.92 6.16
CA THR A 230 -29.79 -18.40 7.10
C THR A 230 -29.94 -17.44 8.29
N ILE A 231 -31.07 -17.53 8.99
CA ILE A 231 -31.36 -16.70 10.17
C ILE A 231 -30.30 -16.80 11.27
N PHE A 232 -29.68 -17.97 11.41
CA PHE A 232 -28.63 -18.21 12.41
C PHE A 232 -27.28 -17.63 12.02
N GLU A 233 -27.08 -17.26 10.76
CA GLU A 233 -25.83 -16.68 10.27
C GLU A 233 -25.81 -15.16 10.36
N ILE A 234 -26.95 -14.52 10.62
CA ILE A 234 -27.05 -13.08 10.81
C ILE A 234 -26.57 -12.72 12.22
N PRO A 235 -25.73 -11.69 12.42
CA PRO A 235 -25.29 -11.27 13.74
C PRO A 235 -26.45 -10.82 14.65
N ASP A 236 -26.30 -11.01 15.95
CA ASP A 236 -27.33 -10.76 16.97
C ASP A 236 -27.69 -9.27 17.14
N PHE A 237 -26.76 -8.37 16.84
CA PHE A 237 -27.01 -6.93 16.84
C PHE A 237 -27.87 -6.48 15.65
N VAL A 238 -28.07 -7.28 14.59
CA VAL A 238 -28.87 -6.88 13.43
C VAL A 238 -30.36 -7.12 13.70
N ASP A 239 -31.18 -6.09 13.51
CA ASP A 239 -32.63 -6.19 13.72
C ASP A 239 -33.29 -7.00 12.60
N GLN A 240 -33.59 -8.26 12.88
CA GLN A 240 -34.24 -9.18 11.95
C GLN A 240 -35.75 -9.00 11.96
N ASP A 241 -36.40 -9.12 10.80
CA ASP A 241 -37.85 -9.10 10.71
C ASP A 241 -38.45 -10.50 10.87
N GLU A 242 -38.65 -10.92 12.12
CA GLU A 242 -39.20 -12.23 12.47
C GLU A 242 -40.66 -12.43 12.00
N ASP A 243 -41.35 -11.34 11.63
CA ASP A 243 -42.76 -11.34 11.23
C ASP A 243 -42.96 -11.62 9.72
N ALA A 244 -41.88 -11.62 8.92
CA ALA A 244 -41.95 -11.87 7.47
C ALA A 244 -42.15 -13.36 7.16
N LEU A 245 -43.17 -13.66 6.33
CA LEU A 245 -43.58 -15.03 6.00
C LEU A 245 -42.71 -15.69 4.91
N GLU A 246 -42.14 -14.89 4.02
CA GLU A 246 -41.34 -15.34 2.87
C GLU A 246 -40.20 -14.33 2.62
N PHE A 247 -39.02 -14.86 2.32
CA PHE A 247 -37.84 -14.09 1.95
C PHE A 247 -37.41 -14.46 0.53
N HIS A 248 -37.00 -13.46 -0.25
CA HIS A 248 -36.60 -13.65 -1.64
C HIS A 248 -35.10 -13.44 -1.81
N SER A 249 -34.46 -14.27 -2.63
CA SER A 249 -33.03 -14.13 -2.89
C SER A 249 -32.72 -12.84 -3.66
N HIS A 250 -31.53 -12.29 -3.41
CA HIS A 250 -30.97 -11.25 -4.25
C HIS A 250 -30.34 -11.80 -5.53
N MET A 251 -29.97 -13.09 -5.56
CA MET A 251 -29.21 -13.70 -6.65
C MET A 251 -30.04 -14.57 -7.60
N GLU A 252 -31.34 -14.78 -7.33
CA GLU A 252 -32.21 -15.69 -8.12
C GLU A 252 -32.21 -15.40 -9.62
N GLU A 253 -32.14 -14.12 -10.01
CA GLU A 253 -32.12 -13.67 -11.41
C GLU A 253 -30.71 -13.24 -11.89
N GLU A 254 -29.67 -13.41 -11.08
CA GLU A 254 -28.32 -12.83 -11.28
C GLU A 254 -27.27 -13.88 -11.68
N ALA A 255 -27.68 -14.96 -12.34
CA ALA A 255 -26.78 -16.07 -12.73
C ALA A 255 -25.59 -15.62 -13.61
N LEU A 256 -25.79 -14.61 -14.46
CA LEU A 256 -24.71 -14.03 -15.27
C LEU A 256 -23.69 -13.27 -14.43
N LEU A 257 -24.17 -12.50 -13.44
CA LEU A 257 -23.32 -11.75 -12.53
C LEU A 257 -22.48 -12.70 -11.67
N GLU A 258 -23.06 -13.80 -11.18
CA GLU A 258 -22.32 -14.82 -10.44
C GLU A 258 -21.11 -15.34 -11.25
N VAL A 259 -21.32 -15.72 -12.51
CA VAL A 259 -20.22 -16.17 -13.39
C VAL A 259 -19.17 -15.06 -13.59
N GLN A 260 -19.61 -13.82 -13.83
CA GLN A 260 -18.73 -12.66 -14.02
C GLN A 260 -17.89 -12.32 -12.78
N LEU A 261 -18.32 -12.72 -11.59
CA LEU A 261 -17.57 -12.54 -10.34
C LEU A 261 -16.66 -13.74 -10.06
N VAL A 262 -17.16 -14.96 -10.21
CA VAL A 262 -16.42 -16.19 -9.90
C VAL A 262 -15.20 -16.36 -10.82
N GLU A 263 -15.35 -16.14 -12.12
CA GLU A 263 -14.25 -16.34 -13.08
C GLU A 263 -13.01 -15.47 -12.75
N PRO A 264 -13.13 -14.15 -12.54
CA PRO A 264 -12.01 -13.34 -12.05
C PRO A 264 -11.49 -13.77 -10.69
N MET A 265 -12.35 -14.14 -9.73
CA MET A 265 -11.93 -14.53 -8.38
C MET A 265 -11.05 -15.78 -8.35
N GLN A 266 -11.39 -16.77 -9.19
CA GLN A 266 -10.60 -18.00 -9.33
C GLN A 266 -9.37 -17.80 -10.24
N GLY A 267 -9.40 -16.77 -11.10
CA GLY A 267 -8.28 -16.42 -11.96
C GLY A 267 -7.05 -15.90 -11.22
N ASN A 268 -5.93 -15.84 -11.94
CA ASN A 268 -4.63 -15.36 -11.48
C ASN A 268 -4.18 -14.05 -12.15
N VAL A 269 -5.10 -13.40 -12.88
CA VAL A 269 -4.81 -12.13 -13.57
C VAL A 269 -4.47 -11.06 -12.55
N LYS A 270 -3.26 -10.50 -12.64
CA LYS A 270 -2.80 -9.44 -11.73
C LYS A 270 -3.71 -8.21 -11.85
N ILE A 271 -4.03 -7.59 -10.70
CA ILE A 271 -4.91 -6.43 -10.58
C ILE A 271 -4.12 -5.20 -10.17
N GLU A 272 -4.35 -4.08 -10.86
CA GLU A 272 -3.82 -2.79 -10.44
C GLU A 272 -4.69 -2.21 -9.32
N PHE A 273 -4.05 -1.78 -8.24
CA PHE A 273 -4.73 -1.13 -7.13
C PHE A 273 -4.41 0.35 -7.09
N ALA A 274 -5.44 1.19 -7.24
CA ALA A 274 -5.29 2.64 -7.23
C ALA A 274 -4.76 3.16 -5.89
N TYR A 275 -5.09 2.51 -4.77
CA TYR A 275 -4.56 2.87 -3.44
C TYR A 275 -3.05 2.61 -3.32
N GLU A 276 -2.52 1.56 -3.95
CA GLU A 276 -1.08 1.30 -3.97
C GLU A 276 -0.34 2.35 -4.82
N MET A 277 -0.95 2.78 -5.92
CA MET A 277 -0.43 3.86 -6.78
C MET A 277 -0.53 5.25 -6.13
N TYR A 278 -1.50 5.48 -5.24
CA TYR A 278 -1.72 6.76 -4.59
C TYR A 278 -0.58 7.15 -3.66
N HIS A 279 -0.01 6.20 -2.91
CA HIS A 279 1.06 6.50 -1.95
C HIS A 279 2.34 7.05 -2.62
N PRO A 280 2.88 6.46 -3.70
CA PRO A 280 3.97 7.05 -4.47
C PRO A 280 3.63 8.43 -5.05
N LEU A 281 2.41 8.64 -5.52
CA LEU A 281 1.96 9.94 -6.02
C LEU A 281 1.99 11.02 -4.92
N LEU A 282 1.44 10.71 -3.74
CA LEU A 282 1.44 11.61 -2.60
C LEU A 282 2.87 11.95 -2.16
N ARG A 283 3.74 10.93 -2.02
CA ARG A 283 5.16 11.12 -1.68
C ARG A 283 5.88 12.02 -2.69
N TYR A 284 5.63 11.80 -3.99
CA TYR A 284 6.21 12.63 -5.04
C TYR A 284 5.77 14.09 -4.94
N ALA A 285 4.49 14.36 -4.70
CA ALA A 285 4.00 15.74 -4.52
C ALA A 285 4.56 16.38 -3.23
N GLN A 286 4.61 15.62 -2.14
CA GLN A 286 5.14 16.07 -0.84
C GLN A 286 6.63 16.45 -0.92
N ALA A 287 7.43 15.78 -1.73
CA ALA A 287 8.86 16.09 -1.89
C ALA A 287 9.12 17.53 -2.42
N PHE A 288 8.16 18.15 -3.10
CA PHE A 288 8.27 19.55 -3.55
C PHE A 288 7.94 20.57 -2.44
N GLU A 289 7.27 20.16 -1.37
CA GLU A 289 6.93 21.05 -0.26
C GLU A 289 8.06 21.07 0.78
N GLN A 290 8.59 22.27 1.03
CA GLN A 290 9.68 22.45 1.98
C GLN A 290 9.16 22.53 3.40
N TYR A 291 8.01 23.20 3.61
CA TYR A 291 7.50 23.45 4.95
C TYR A 291 6.77 22.22 5.48
N GLY A 292 7.37 21.54 6.45
CA GLY A 292 6.88 20.29 7.04
C GLY A 292 5.39 20.28 7.38
N PRO A 293 4.84 21.29 8.06
CA PRO A 293 3.41 21.33 8.35
C PRO A 293 2.51 21.39 7.11
N PHE A 294 2.90 22.10 6.05
CA PHE A 294 2.13 22.08 4.79
C PHE A 294 2.30 20.76 4.04
N LYS A 295 3.47 20.13 4.15
CA LYS A 295 3.75 18.79 3.61
C LYS A 295 2.83 17.73 4.25
N GLU A 296 2.63 17.78 5.56
CA GLU A 296 1.71 16.88 6.28
C GLU A 296 0.24 17.11 5.94
N LEU A 297 -0.16 18.35 5.70
CA LEU A 297 -1.54 18.68 5.35
C LEU A 297 -1.90 18.27 3.92
N MET A 298 -0.90 18.13 3.05
CA MET A 298 -1.11 17.81 1.63
C MET A 298 -2.01 16.59 1.45
N ALA A 299 -3.07 16.75 0.66
CA ALA A 299 -4.09 15.75 0.35
C ALA A 299 -5.09 15.39 1.46
N LEU A 300 -5.04 16.04 2.63
CA LEU A 300 -6.12 15.97 3.61
C LEU A 300 -7.31 16.84 3.17
N THR A 301 -8.54 16.41 3.44
CA THR A 301 -9.75 17.25 3.25
C THR A 301 -9.96 18.23 4.41
N GLU A 302 -10.90 19.16 4.25
CA GLU A 302 -11.26 20.11 5.32
C GLU A 302 -11.75 19.42 6.59
N ASP A 303 -12.58 18.39 6.40
CA ASP A 303 -13.12 17.58 7.49
C ASP A 303 -12.00 16.79 8.18
N GLU A 304 -11.08 16.18 7.42
CA GLU A 304 -9.99 15.37 7.95
C GLU A 304 -9.00 16.14 8.85
N TYR A 305 -8.80 17.45 8.62
CA TYR A 305 -7.97 18.25 9.52
C TYR A 305 -8.79 18.94 10.64
N THR A 306 -10.05 19.34 10.41
CA THR A 306 -10.88 19.92 11.48
C THR A 306 -11.21 18.90 12.56
N GLU A 307 -11.24 17.62 12.22
CA GLU A 307 -11.30 16.51 13.18
C GLU A 307 -9.98 16.31 13.97
N ARG A 308 -8.83 16.78 13.44
CA ARG A 308 -7.55 16.87 14.17
C ARG A 308 -7.61 17.93 15.30
N ASP A 309 -8.48 18.95 15.18
CA ASP A 309 -8.64 20.07 16.12
C ASP A 309 -9.56 19.75 17.33
N GLY A 310 -10.22 18.59 17.36
CA GLY A 310 -11.01 18.18 18.53
C GLY A 310 -10.15 17.78 19.75
N ILE A 311 -8.85 17.55 19.53
CA ILE A 311 -7.88 17.18 20.56
C ILE A 311 -7.66 18.41 21.45
N GLY A 312 -8.06 18.33 22.72
CA GLY A 312 -7.98 19.38 23.75
C GLY A 312 -6.59 19.96 24.01
N SER A 313 -6.04 20.62 23.01
CA SER A 313 -4.95 21.55 23.07
C SER A 313 -5.55 22.91 22.72
N ASP A 314 -5.27 23.92 23.55
CA ASP A 314 -5.43 25.32 23.16
C ASP A 314 -4.37 25.67 22.10
N ASP A 315 -4.27 24.90 21.00
CA ASP A 315 -3.19 25.05 20.02
C ASP A 315 -3.57 26.10 18.97
N GLU A 316 -3.21 27.35 19.28
CA GLU A 316 -3.06 28.42 18.30
C GLU A 316 -2.27 27.96 17.05
N TYR A 317 -1.40 26.95 17.18
CA TYR A 317 -0.56 26.40 16.11
C TYR A 317 -1.34 25.63 15.04
N ALA A 318 -2.24 24.71 15.41
CA ALA A 318 -3.04 23.93 14.46
C ALA A 318 -4.05 24.83 13.72
N ASN A 319 -4.71 25.72 14.48
CA ASN A 319 -5.64 26.72 13.95
C ASN A 319 -4.94 27.73 13.01
N TRP A 320 -3.67 28.08 13.31
CA TRP A 320 -2.83 28.90 12.43
C TRP A 320 -2.36 28.15 11.20
N CYS A 321 -2.02 26.86 11.29
CA CYS A 321 -1.70 26.04 10.13
C CYS A 321 -2.92 25.88 9.20
N ALA A 322 -4.12 25.66 9.73
CA ALA A 322 -5.35 25.53 8.94
C ALA A 322 -5.80 26.85 8.28
N LYS A 323 -5.84 27.96 9.04
CA LYS A 323 -6.26 29.28 8.52
C LYS A 323 -5.14 30.04 7.80
N GLY A 324 -3.89 29.59 7.96
CA GLY A 324 -2.69 30.21 7.42
C GLY A 324 -2.02 29.42 6.30
N ASN A 325 -2.55 28.25 5.91
CA ASN A 325 -2.08 27.52 4.74
C ASN A 325 -2.74 28.06 3.47
N PRO A 326 -2.02 28.78 2.59
CA PRO A 326 -2.61 29.40 1.40
C PRO A 326 -2.94 28.40 0.29
N PHE A 327 -2.51 27.14 0.40
CA PHE A 327 -2.85 26.09 -0.56
C PHE A 327 -4.24 25.50 -0.29
N TYR A 328 -4.81 25.85 0.87
CA TYR A 328 -6.15 25.51 1.34
C TYR A 328 -6.99 26.79 1.50
N GLY A 329 -8.32 26.69 1.36
CA GLY A 329 -9.24 27.83 1.44
C GLY A 329 -10.21 27.91 0.25
N ASP A 330 -10.76 29.10 -0.01
CA ASP A 330 -11.75 29.35 -1.07
C ASP A 330 -11.30 28.86 -2.45
N TYR A 331 -9.99 28.91 -2.71
CA TYR A 331 -9.35 28.41 -3.91
C TYR A 331 -8.24 27.42 -3.56
N VAL A 332 -8.60 26.14 -3.52
CA VAL A 332 -7.65 25.04 -3.29
C VAL A 332 -6.64 24.96 -4.43
N HIS A 333 -5.35 24.87 -4.08
CA HIS A 333 -4.28 24.76 -5.06
C HIS A 333 -4.45 23.49 -5.93
N PRO A 334 -4.12 23.52 -7.25
CA PRO A 334 -4.44 22.43 -8.16
C PRO A 334 -3.86 21.07 -7.77
N VAL A 335 -2.66 21.04 -7.18
CA VAL A 335 -2.04 19.79 -6.72
C VAL A 335 -2.85 19.17 -5.59
N GLU A 336 -3.13 19.93 -4.53
CA GLU A 336 -3.90 19.54 -3.36
C GLU A 336 -5.31 19.08 -3.75
N LYS A 337 -5.98 19.84 -4.63
CA LYS A 337 -7.30 19.48 -5.14
C LYS A 337 -7.31 18.12 -5.85
N ASN A 338 -6.36 17.89 -6.75
CA ASN A 338 -6.29 16.64 -7.49
C ASN A 338 -5.82 15.47 -6.61
N LEU A 339 -4.97 15.71 -5.61
CA LEU A 339 -4.55 14.70 -4.65
C LEU A 339 -5.72 14.26 -3.74
N MET A 340 -6.54 15.19 -3.24
CA MET A 340 -7.74 14.84 -2.47
C MET A 340 -8.73 14.01 -3.30
N ALA A 341 -8.99 14.44 -4.55
CA ALA A 341 -9.83 13.67 -5.45
C ALA A 341 -9.22 12.29 -5.78
N ALA A 342 -7.90 12.22 -5.98
CA ALA A 342 -7.21 10.96 -6.27
C ALA A 342 -7.27 10.00 -5.07
N LYS A 343 -7.19 10.52 -3.84
CA LYS A 343 -7.37 9.75 -2.60
C LYS A 343 -8.76 9.10 -2.58
N LEU A 344 -9.80 9.86 -2.91
CA LEU A 344 -11.18 9.35 -2.97
C LEU A 344 -11.33 8.25 -4.01
N GLU A 345 -10.88 8.47 -5.25
CA GLU A 345 -10.96 7.46 -6.32
C GLU A 345 -10.11 6.22 -6.01
N ALA A 346 -8.96 6.41 -5.34
CA ALA A 346 -8.12 5.33 -4.88
C ALA A 346 -8.80 4.47 -3.81
N GLY A 347 -9.53 5.11 -2.89
CA GLY A 347 -10.37 4.45 -1.90
C GLY A 347 -11.56 3.67 -2.47
N LYS A 348 -11.84 3.80 -3.77
CA LYS A 348 -12.87 3.04 -4.51
C LYS A 348 -12.27 2.06 -5.53
N ASN A 349 -10.95 2.01 -5.63
CA ASN A 349 -10.21 1.32 -6.68
C ASN A 349 -10.63 1.71 -8.12
N HIS A 350 -11.07 2.94 -8.34
CA HIS A 350 -11.40 3.45 -9.68
C HIS A 350 -10.12 3.80 -10.46
N VAL A 351 -9.38 2.77 -10.90
CA VAL A 351 -8.04 2.91 -11.51
C VAL A 351 -7.99 3.94 -12.64
N SER A 352 -8.95 3.92 -13.57
CA SER A 352 -8.96 4.86 -14.71
C SER A 352 -9.16 6.31 -14.29
N ALA A 353 -10.08 6.57 -13.36
CA ALA A 353 -10.34 7.91 -12.84
C ALA A 353 -9.13 8.43 -12.04
N PHE A 354 -8.57 7.57 -11.19
CA PHE A 354 -7.33 7.83 -10.46
C PHE A 354 -6.17 8.19 -11.39
N LYS A 355 -5.93 7.41 -12.45
CA LYS A 355 -4.85 7.66 -13.43
C LYS A 355 -5.02 9.02 -14.12
N GLY A 356 -6.27 9.45 -14.38
CA GLY A 356 -6.59 10.78 -14.90
C GLY A 356 -6.20 11.91 -13.93
N LEU A 357 -6.51 11.76 -12.64
CA LEU A 357 -6.16 12.74 -11.61
C LEU A 357 -4.66 12.78 -11.34
N ARG A 358 -4.01 11.61 -11.29
CA ARG A 358 -2.55 11.48 -11.21
C ARG A 358 -1.86 12.23 -12.34
N LYS A 359 -2.34 12.05 -13.58
CA LYS A 359 -1.83 12.78 -14.74
C LYS A 359 -1.86 14.30 -14.51
N SER A 360 -2.98 14.84 -14.03
CA SER A 360 -3.10 16.27 -13.75
C SER A 360 -2.10 16.78 -12.70
N VAL A 361 -1.85 16.01 -11.64
CA VAL A 361 -0.82 16.32 -10.63
C VAL A 361 0.58 16.33 -11.26
N LEU A 362 0.90 15.28 -12.01
CA LEU A 362 2.22 15.10 -12.62
C LEU A 362 2.52 16.16 -13.67
N GLU A 363 1.57 16.47 -14.56
CA GLU A 363 1.72 17.53 -15.58
C GLU A 363 1.95 18.92 -14.93
N TYR A 364 1.33 19.17 -13.78
CA TYR A 364 1.54 20.41 -13.03
C TYR A 364 2.97 20.50 -12.47
N LEU A 365 3.39 19.45 -11.75
CA LEU A 365 4.70 19.39 -11.07
C LEU A 365 5.87 19.26 -12.05
N GLU A 366 5.64 18.75 -13.26
CA GLU A 366 6.68 18.54 -14.26
C GLU A 366 7.42 19.83 -14.62
N ASN A 367 6.70 20.96 -14.70
CA ASN A 367 7.33 22.24 -15.01
C ASN A 367 8.35 22.65 -13.95
N GLN A 368 8.03 22.44 -12.67
CA GLN A 368 8.93 22.72 -11.56
C GLN A 368 10.09 21.72 -11.54
N TYR A 369 9.81 20.42 -11.74
CA TYR A 369 10.84 19.38 -11.83
C TYR A 369 11.89 19.69 -12.91
N GLN A 370 11.45 20.07 -14.11
CA GLN A 370 12.35 20.40 -15.23
C GLN A 370 13.20 21.65 -14.96
N ARG A 371 12.65 22.65 -14.26
CA ARG A 371 13.43 23.83 -13.83
C ARG A 371 14.49 23.48 -12.80
N ILE A 372 14.15 22.68 -11.80
CA ILE A 372 15.09 22.22 -10.76
C ILE A 372 16.22 21.43 -11.41
N THR A 373 15.85 20.44 -12.23
CA THR A 373 16.79 19.59 -12.96
C THR A 373 17.78 20.40 -13.79
N LYS A 374 17.29 21.36 -14.58
CA LYS A 374 18.17 22.24 -15.38
C LYS A 374 19.10 23.08 -14.50
N ALA A 375 18.59 23.67 -13.43
CA ALA A 375 19.39 24.51 -12.55
C ALA A 375 20.45 23.71 -11.78
N ALA A 376 20.12 22.50 -11.33
CA ALA A 376 21.05 21.56 -10.72
C ALA A 376 22.17 21.17 -11.70
N GLY A 377 21.83 20.86 -12.96
CA GLY A 377 22.80 20.54 -14.00
C GLY A 377 23.74 21.71 -14.33
N ASP A 378 23.20 22.93 -14.49
CA ASP A 378 24.00 24.15 -14.73
C ASP A 378 24.98 24.41 -13.56
N LEU A 379 24.50 24.24 -12.31
CA LEU A 379 25.30 24.44 -11.10
C LEU A 379 26.36 23.36 -10.90
N SER A 380 26.00 22.08 -11.09
CA SER A 380 26.93 20.95 -10.98
C SER A 380 28.06 21.08 -11.98
N ASN A 381 27.76 21.40 -13.25
CA ASN A 381 28.77 21.65 -14.27
C ASN A 381 29.74 22.77 -13.89
N PHE A 382 29.24 23.85 -13.28
CA PHE A 382 30.10 24.92 -12.78
C PHE A 382 30.98 24.46 -11.62
N VAL A 383 30.40 23.81 -10.61
CA VAL A 383 31.14 23.28 -9.45
C VAL A 383 32.27 22.37 -9.91
N LEU A 384 32.03 21.48 -10.87
CA LEU A 384 33.05 20.61 -11.46
C LEU A 384 34.24 21.41 -12.03
N THR A 385 34.00 22.49 -12.77
CA THR A 385 35.11 23.33 -13.28
C THR A 385 35.92 24.00 -12.16
N GLN A 386 35.29 24.23 -11.00
CA GLN A 386 35.88 24.95 -9.88
C GLN A 386 36.47 24.03 -8.80
N LYS A 387 36.17 22.73 -8.81
CA LYS A 387 36.82 21.68 -8.00
C LYS A 387 38.14 21.21 -8.62
N SER A 388 38.94 22.16 -9.11
CA SER A 388 40.25 21.93 -9.71
C SER A 388 41.31 22.72 -8.96
N THR A 389 42.58 22.34 -9.09
CA THR A 389 43.70 23.06 -8.46
C THR A 389 43.61 24.59 -8.72
N TYR A 390 43.64 25.39 -7.65
CA TYR A 390 43.44 26.86 -7.64
C TYR A 390 42.03 27.37 -8.02
N GLY A 391 41.07 26.47 -8.20
CA GLY A 391 39.67 26.79 -8.38
C GLY A 391 39.00 27.23 -7.08
N LEU A 392 37.76 27.74 -7.20
CA LEU A 392 37.00 28.26 -6.06
C LEU A 392 36.69 27.19 -4.99
N PHE A 393 36.54 25.92 -5.42
CA PHE A 393 36.22 24.78 -4.57
C PHE A 393 37.36 23.75 -4.53
N ASP A 394 38.61 24.21 -4.67
CA ASP A 394 39.79 23.34 -4.60
C ASP A 394 39.89 22.69 -3.20
N PRO A 395 39.75 21.35 -3.09
CA PRO A 395 39.80 20.64 -1.82
C PRO A 395 41.19 20.64 -1.18
N ASN A 396 42.24 20.85 -1.98
CA ASN A 396 43.63 20.81 -1.54
C ASN A 396 44.16 22.18 -1.09
N THR A 397 43.39 23.25 -1.30
CA THR A 397 43.83 24.61 -0.98
C THR A 397 43.77 24.89 0.54
N ARG A 398 44.95 24.95 1.17
CA ARG A 398 45.10 25.36 2.60
C ARG A 398 44.85 26.85 2.84
N HIS A 399 44.95 27.66 1.78
CA HIS A 399 44.79 29.12 1.84
C HIS A 399 44.05 29.61 0.59
N LEU A 400 42.78 29.96 0.75
CA LEU A 400 42.02 30.67 -0.29
C LEU A 400 42.80 31.91 -0.76
N PRO A 401 42.75 32.28 -2.05
CA PRO A 401 43.53 33.39 -2.58
C PRO A 401 43.33 34.67 -1.77
N VAL A 402 44.43 35.21 -1.20
CA VAL A 402 44.42 36.45 -0.40
C VAL A 402 44.06 37.69 -1.25
N TYR A 403 44.22 37.59 -2.58
CA TYR A 403 43.83 38.61 -3.55
C TYR A 403 42.96 37.99 -4.64
N LEU A 404 41.79 38.57 -4.88
CA LEU A 404 40.90 38.20 -5.97
C LEU A 404 41.62 38.49 -7.31
N SER A 405 42.08 37.45 -8.00
CA SER A 405 42.39 37.57 -9.42
C SER A 405 41.09 37.89 -10.19
N GLY A 406 41.18 38.48 -11.38
CA GLY A 406 40.00 38.72 -12.21
C GLY A 406 39.18 37.45 -12.46
N ASP A 407 39.85 36.31 -12.56
CA ASP A 407 39.22 35.00 -12.75
C ASP A 407 38.47 34.52 -11.49
N THR A 408 39.03 34.74 -10.29
CA THR A 408 38.35 34.39 -9.02
C THR A 408 37.09 35.24 -8.82
N GLN A 409 37.16 36.53 -9.15
CA GLN A 409 35.99 37.42 -9.07
C GLN A 409 34.89 36.97 -10.04
N SER A 410 35.25 36.54 -11.25
CA SER A 410 34.28 35.99 -12.20
C SER A 410 33.65 34.71 -11.67
N ALA A 411 34.43 33.78 -11.10
CA ALA A 411 33.93 32.53 -10.53
C ALA A 411 32.95 32.77 -9.38
N VAL A 412 33.25 33.67 -8.45
CA VAL A 412 32.35 34.02 -7.33
C VAL A 412 31.04 34.63 -7.83
N LEU A 413 31.09 35.52 -8.82
CA LEU A 413 29.88 36.10 -9.42
C LEU A 413 29.04 35.05 -10.17
N THR A 414 29.70 34.13 -10.89
CA THR A 414 29.02 33.00 -11.53
C THR A 414 28.36 32.09 -10.50
N ALA A 415 29.07 31.75 -9.42
CA ALA A 415 28.56 30.95 -8.32
C ALA A 415 27.28 31.54 -7.72
N MET A 416 27.29 32.85 -7.42
CA MET A 416 26.14 33.59 -6.90
C MET A 416 24.92 33.48 -7.83
N VAL A 417 25.09 33.78 -9.12
CA VAL A 417 23.99 33.73 -10.09
C VAL A 417 23.41 32.32 -10.24
N LEU A 418 24.27 31.28 -10.20
CA LEU A 418 23.81 29.89 -10.30
C LEU A 418 23.09 29.44 -9.03
N LEU A 419 23.57 29.81 -7.84
CA LEU A 419 22.89 29.49 -6.58
C LEU A 419 21.53 30.18 -6.49
N GLU A 420 21.42 31.46 -6.87
CA GLU A 420 20.14 32.19 -6.89
C GLU A 420 19.14 31.56 -7.86
N LYS A 421 19.60 31.12 -9.03
CA LYS A 421 18.76 30.38 -9.99
C LYS A 421 18.32 29.03 -9.42
N TYR A 422 19.23 28.31 -8.77
CA TYR A 422 18.93 27.01 -8.19
C TYR A 422 17.93 27.14 -7.05
N ALA A 423 18.16 28.02 -6.08
CA ALA A 423 17.23 28.32 -5.01
C ALA A 423 15.85 28.78 -5.53
N THR A 424 15.81 29.61 -6.57
CA THR A 424 14.55 30.07 -7.17
C THR A 424 13.78 28.95 -7.87
N SER A 425 14.47 27.91 -8.37
CA SER A 425 13.83 26.80 -9.08
C SER A 425 12.89 25.96 -8.19
N PHE A 426 13.14 25.92 -6.88
CA PHE A 426 12.31 25.23 -5.89
C PHE A 426 11.05 25.99 -5.47
N LYS A 427 10.88 27.25 -5.89
CA LYS A 427 9.64 27.98 -5.60
C LYS A 427 8.47 27.31 -6.31
N ARG A 428 7.43 26.98 -5.54
CA ARG A 428 6.19 26.38 -6.04
C ARG A 428 5.57 27.25 -7.13
N ASP A 429 5.14 26.60 -8.21
CA ASP A 429 4.25 27.24 -9.17
C ASP A 429 2.91 27.51 -8.49
N MET A 430 2.35 28.69 -8.71
CA MET A 430 1.10 29.11 -8.08
C MET A 430 0.20 29.84 -9.09
N PRO A 431 -1.08 29.44 -9.23
CA PRO A 431 -2.09 30.19 -9.95
C PRO A 431 -2.33 31.58 -9.35
N LEU A 432 -3.07 32.43 -10.06
CA LEU A 432 -3.36 33.79 -9.61
C LEU A 432 -4.12 33.78 -8.28
N GLU A 433 -5.07 32.87 -8.15
CA GLU A 433 -5.96 32.72 -6.99
C GLU A 433 -5.15 32.33 -5.74
N THR A 434 -4.27 31.33 -5.85
CA THR A 434 -3.37 30.96 -4.76
C THR A 434 -2.42 32.10 -4.40
N LYS A 435 -1.89 32.84 -5.39
CA LYS A 435 -1.06 34.03 -5.11
C LYS A 435 -1.84 35.12 -4.37
N MET A 436 -3.12 35.31 -4.67
CA MET A 436 -4.00 36.23 -3.95
C MET A 436 -4.18 35.79 -2.49
N GLN A 437 -4.34 34.49 -2.23
CA GLN A 437 -4.40 33.92 -0.88
C GLN A 437 -3.08 34.07 -0.12
N CYS A 438 -1.94 33.77 -0.73
CA CYS A 438 -0.63 34.04 -0.13
C CYS A 438 -0.50 35.53 0.24
N ARG A 439 -1.01 36.43 -0.62
CA ARG A 439 -0.96 37.88 -0.43
C ARG A 439 -1.93 38.41 0.64
N SER A 440 -3.03 37.73 0.92
CA SER A 440 -3.90 38.10 2.04
C SER A 440 -3.29 37.71 3.39
N LEU A 441 -2.40 36.70 3.41
CA LEU A 441 -1.70 36.17 4.59
C LEU A 441 -0.28 36.79 4.79
N ASP A 442 0.09 37.76 3.95
CA ASP A 442 1.45 38.09 3.46
C ASP A 442 2.52 38.54 4.48
N TYR A 443 2.19 38.88 5.72
CA TYR A 443 3.26 39.12 6.71
C TYR A 443 3.91 37.81 7.20
N ASN A 444 3.14 36.73 7.26
CA ASN A 444 3.62 35.45 7.81
C ASN A 444 4.17 34.52 6.72
N PHE A 445 3.55 34.47 5.54
CA PHE A 445 3.91 33.47 4.51
C PHE A 445 5.30 33.68 3.89
N SER A 446 5.60 34.90 3.43
CA SER A 446 6.92 35.21 2.85
C SER A 446 8.03 35.11 3.90
N SER A 447 7.74 35.48 5.15
CA SER A 447 8.67 35.32 6.28
C SER A 447 8.92 33.85 6.59
N LEU A 448 7.90 33.00 6.51
CA LEU A 448 7.99 31.58 6.82
C LEU A 448 8.94 30.84 5.88
N TYR A 449 8.76 30.99 4.56
CA TYR A 449 9.69 30.40 3.60
C TYR A 449 11.08 31.08 3.66
N GLY A 450 11.14 32.39 3.90
CA GLY A 450 12.42 33.12 4.04
C GLY A 450 13.25 32.69 5.25
N MET A 451 12.62 32.21 6.33
CA MET A 451 13.29 31.71 7.53
C MET A 451 13.73 30.24 7.43
N MET A 452 13.38 29.55 6.35
CA MET A 452 13.76 28.15 6.17
C MET A 452 15.26 28.03 5.95
N GLU A 453 15.84 26.94 6.48
CA GLU A 453 17.30 26.73 6.47
C GLU A 453 17.94 26.88 5.07
N PRO A 454 17.39 26.33 3.96
CA PRO A 454 17.99 26.54 2.64
C PRO A 454 18.04 28.02 2.23
N ASN A 455 16.97 28.78 2.46
CA ASN A 455 16.92 30.20 2.14
C ASN A 455 17.80 31.03 3.09
N PHE A 456 17.89 30.62 4.35
CA PHE A 456 18.79 31.23 5.33
C PHE A 456 20.26 31.04 4.95
N GLN A 457 20.66 29.88 4.41
CA GLN A 457 22.02 29.65 3.93
C GLN A 457 22.35 30.53 2.71
N VAL A 458 21.42 30.71 1.77
CA VAL A 458 21.59 31.66 0.65
C VAL A 458 21.84 33.09 1.16
N GLU A 459 21.10 33.54 2.17
CA GLU A 459 21.34 34.85 2.81
C GLU A 459 22.72 34.96 3.47
N ARG A 460 23.25 33.87 4.03
CA ARG A 460 24.62 33.84 4.59
C ARG A 460 25.68 33.94 3.50
N VAL A 461 25.46 33.29 2.36
CA VAL A 461 26.32 33.40 1.18
C VAL A 461 26.36 34.86 0.70
N ILE A 462 25.20 35.51 0.57
CA ILE A 462 25.10 36.93 0.19
C ILE A 462 25.89 37.81 1.16
N ARG A 463 25.72 37.64 2.47
CA ARG A 463 26.45 38.43 3.48
C ARG A 463 27.96 38.21 3.44
N ALA A 464 28.40 36.97 3.23
CA ALA A 464 29.82 36.65 3.09
C ALA A 464 30.41 37.28 1.82
N PHE A 465 29.66 37.27 0.72
CA PHE A 465 30.01 37.97 -0.51
C PHE A 465 30.14 39.49 -0.31
N GLU A 466 29.17 40.13 0.34
CA GLU A 466 29.19 41.56 0.65
C GLU A 466 30.34 41.96 1.59
N ALA A 467 30.69 41.08 2.53
CA ALA A 467 31.83 41.25 3.42
C ALA A 467 33.19 40.96 2.75
N ALA A 468 33.19 40.49 1.50
CA ALA A 468 34.37 39.98 0.80
C ALA A 468 35.10 38.86 1.57
N ASP A 469 34.37 38.06 2.35
CA ASP A 469 34.92 36.89 3.07
C ASP A 469 34.76 35.63 2.23
N LEU A 470 35.81 35.31 1.47
CA LEU A 470 35.81 34.16 0.56
C LEU A 470 35.73 32.81 1.30
N ARG A 471 36.21 32.74 2.55
CA ARG A 471 36.19 31.50 3.33
C ARG A 471 34.77 31.15 3.75
N ASP A 472 34.11 32.11 4.37
CA ASP A 472 32.74 31.94 4.78
C ASP A 472 31.83 31.81 3.55
N PHE A 473 32.13 32.51 2.45
CA PHE A 473 31.41 32.35 1.19
C PHE A 473 31.41 30.89 0.72
N VAL A 474 32.60 30.28 0.56
CA VAL A 474 32.72 28.89 0.08
C VAL A 474 31.99 27.93 1.01
N LYS A 475 32.19 28.07 2.34
CA LYS A 475 31.54 27.21 3.32
C LYS A 475 30.01 27.29 3.25
N TRP A 476 29.44 28.49 3.26
CA TRP A 476 27.98 28.65 3.23
C TRP A 476 27.41 28.27 1.86
N TYR A 477 28.19 28.41 0.79
CA TYR A 477 27.80 28.01 -0.56
C TYR A 477 27.66 26.49 -0.67
N GLN A 478 28.64 25.73 -0.16
CA GLN A 478 28.60 24.27 -0.10
C GLN A 478 27.38 23.79 0.70
N ASN A 479 27.19 24.31 1.91
CA ASN A 479 26.04 23.98 2.75
C ASN A 479 24.69 24.30 2.07
N ALA A 480 24.60 25.42 1.35
CA ALA A 480 23.38 25.78 0.63
C ALA A 480 23.07 24.77 -0.49
N ILE A 481 24.09 24.36 -1.24
CA ILE A 481 23.94 23.34 -2.29
C ILE A 481 23.50 22.01 -1.69
N ASP A 482 24.17 21.53 -0.65
CA ASP A 482 23.88 20.23 -0.04
C ASP A 482 22.41 20.11 0.40
N LEU A 483 21.84 21.19 0.97
CA LEU A 483 20.44 21.26 1.38
C LEU A 483 19.45 21.26 0.19
N PHE A 484 19.78 21.94 -0.92
CA PHE A 484 18.94 21.90 -2.11
C PHE A 484 19.05 20.56 -2.85
N ASP A 485 20.25 19.99 -2.90
CA ASP A 485 20.51 18.66 -3.45
C ASP A 485 19.75 17.58 -2.67
N GLU A 486 19.69 17.67 -1.33
CA GLU A 486 18.90 16.76 -0.49
C GLU A 486 17.43 16.73 -0.94
N GLN A 487 16.80 17.90 -1.10
CA GLN A 487 15.42 17.98 -1.58
C GLN A 487 15.30 17.47 -3.03
N TYR A 488 16.25 17.78 -3.91
CA TYR A 488 16.19 17.32 -5.29
C TYR A 488 16.34 15.79 -5.39
N LEU A 489 17.22 15.18 -4.59
CA LEU A 489 17.38 13.74 -4.49
C LEU A 489 16.12 13.07 -3.92
N GLU A 490 15.45 13.68 -2.94
CA GLU A 490 14.13 13.22 -2.44
C GLU A 490 13.10 13.20 -3.58
N ILE A 491 13.00 14.29 -4.36
CA ILE A 491 12.08 14.38 -5.50
C ILE A 491 12.38 13.29 -6.53
N ARG A 492 13.66 13.07 -6.86
CA ARG A 492 14.07 12.02 -7.81
C ARG A 492 13.75 10.62 -7.29
N ALA A 493 14.05 10.35 -6.01
CA ALA A 493 13.75 9.07 -5.39
C ALA A 493 12.25 8.77 -5.43
N ALA A 494 11.40 9.76 -5.11
CA ALA A 494 9.95 9.62 -5.21
C ALA A 494 9.48 9.45 -6.66
N ARG A 495 10.09 10.17 -7.62
CA ARG A 495 9.78 10.06 -9.06
C ARG A 495 9.99 8.65 -9.58
N LYS A 496 11.09 7.99 -9.19
CA LYS A 496 11.40 6.60 -9.56
C LYS A 496 10.33 5.60 -9.09
N GLN A 497 9.63 5.92 -8.01
CA GLN A 497 8.60 5.06 -7.42
C GLN A 497 7.20 5.30 -8.01
N LEU A 498 6.99 6.37 -8.79
CA LEU A 498 5.66 6.82 -9.25
C LEU A 498 4.82 5.74 -9.94
N PHE A 499 5.49 4.90 -10.73
CA PHE A 499 4.84 3.89 -11.56
C PHE A 499 5.16 2.47 -11.11
N LYS A 500 5.69 2.28 -9.88
CA LYS A 500 6.04 0.96 -9.33
C LYS A 500 4.88 -0.03 -9.38
N PHE A 501 3.65 0.45 -9.21
CA PHE A 501 2.44 -0.36 -9.17
C PHE A 501 1.63 -0.35 -10.49
N ASP A 502 2.16 0.29 -11.55
CA ASP A 502 1.56 0.26 -12.88
C ASP A 502 2.03 -0.98 -13.64
N MET A 503 1.13 -1.94 -13.82
CA MET A 503 1.45 -3.20 -14.47
C MET A 503 1.27 -3.17 -15.98
N ARG A 504 0.39 -2.29 -16.49
CA ARG A 504 0.06 -2.27 -17.93
C ARG A 504 0.95 -1.37 -18.78
N GLN A 505 1.96 -0.72 -18.20
CA GLN A 505 2.79 0.33 -18.83
C GLN A 505 2.00 1.49 -19.48
N GLU A 506 0.68 1.53 -19.30
CA GLU A 506 -0.21 2.62 -19.69
C GLU A 506 -0.17 3.70 -18.60
N PHE A 507 0.95 4.42 -18.53
CA PHE A 507 1.16 5.45 -17.51
C PHE A 507 0.21 6.64 -17.66
N GLY A 508 -0.35 6.84 -18.87
CA GLY A 508 -1.31 7.90 -19.18
C GLY A 508 -0.73 9.31 -19.24
N VAL A 509 0.57 9.46 -18.96
CA VAL A 509 1.32 10.71 -18.91
C VAL A 509 2.68 10.53 -19.58
N ILE A 510 3.14 11.56 -20.30
CA ILE A 510 4.49 11.61 -20.86
C ILE A 510 5.26 12.63 -20.04
N LEU A 511 6.23 12.13 -19.26
CA LEU A 511 7.12 12.99 -18.49
C LEU A 511 8.35 13.35 -19.33
N GLY A 512 8.96 14.50 -19.03
CA GLY A 512 10.18 14.93 -19.70
C GLY A 512 11.36 14.01 -19.38
N PRO A 513 12.46 14.10 -20.16
CA PRO A 513 13.64 13.27 -19.96
C PRO A 513 14.17 13.44 -18.52
N GLU A 514 14.61 12.33 -17.94
CA GLU A 514 15.32 12.36 -16.68
C GLU A 514 16.78 12.74 -16.96
N ASP A 515 17.27 13.78 -16.29
CA ASP A 515 18.68 14.15 -16.34
C ASP A 515 19.46 13.26 -15.35
N MET A 516 20.54 12.66 -15.83
CA MET A 516 21.39 11.74 -15.05
C MET A 516 22.58 12.44 -14.39
N HIS A 517 22.67 13.77 -14.44
CA HIS A 517 23.84 14.51 -13.98
C HIS A 517 24.04 14.59 -12.44
N LEU A 518 23.00 14.44 -11.61
CA LEU A 518 23.13 14.45 -10.14
C LEU A 518 22.46 13.23 -9.50
N ILE A 519 23.20 12.14 -9.31
CA ILE A 519 22.71 10.88 -8.73
C ILE A 519 23.01 10.79 -7.22
N GLU A 520 23.99 11.56 -6.74
CA GLU A 520 24.45 11.61 -5.36
C GLU A 520 24.91 13.03 -4.98
N HIS A 521 25.13 13.28 -3.69
CA HIS A 521 25.65 14.56 -3.20
C HIS A 521 27.06 14.85 -3.72
N ILE A 522 27.39 16.13 -3.91
CA ILE A 522 28.73 16.56 -4.29
C ILE A 522 29.73 16.23 -3.18
N ASN A 523 30.75 15.42 -3.49
CA ASN A 523 31.83 15.16 -2.54
C ASN A 523 32.85 16.30 -2.54
N TRP A 524 32.70 17.28 -1.64
CA TRP A 524 33.55 18.47 -1.57
C TRP A 524 35.03 18.21 -1.23
N GLU A 525 35.41 17.01 -0.78
CA GLU A 525 36.77 16.70 -0.31
C GLU A 525 37.69 16.14 -1.40
N VAL A 526 37.15 15.78 -2.56
CA VAL A 526 37.89 15.12 -3.63
C VAL A 526 38.00 16.04 -4.84
N GLU A 527 39.22 16.17 -5.38
CA GLU A 527 39.43 16.80 -6.69
C GLU A 527 38.87 15.81 -7.71
N GLU A 528 37.80 16.19 -8.39
CA GLU A 528 37.21 15.34 -9.41
C GLU A 528 37.93 15.65 -10.73
N PRO A 529 38.83 14.77 -11.21
CA PRO A 529 39.40 14.94 -12.52
C PRO A 529 38.27 14.71 -13.53
N GLU A 530 38.27 15.46 -14.63
CA GLU A 530 37.38 15.30 -15.78
C GLU A 530 36.73 13.90 -15.88
N PHE A 531 35.40 13.83 -15.97
CA PHE A 531 34.73 12.59 -16.41
C PHE A 531 35.43 12.05 -17.68
N GLY A 532 36.16 10.93 -17.56
CA GLY A 532 36.71 10.17 -18.68
C GLY A 532 37.67 9.06 -18.20
N PRO A 533 37.61 7.81 -18.74
CA PRO A 533 37.47 7.49 -20.16
C PRO A 533 36.44 6.37 -20.45
N TRP A 534 35.19 6.51 -19.98
CA TRP A 534 34.05 5.80 -20.56
C TRP A 534 33.05 6.87 -20.99
N GLY A 535 33.21 7.30 -22.24
CA GLY A 535 32.56 8.47 -22.80
C GLY A 535 31.04 8.42 -22.79
N ARG A 536 30.47 9.58 -23.13
CA ARG A 536 29.03 9.88 -23.34
C ARG A 536 28.23 8.86 -24.18
N ASP A 537 28.84 7.80 -24.69
CA ASP A 537 28.28 6.87 -25.68
C ASP A 537 28.14 5.42 -25.17
N ASN A 538 28.32 5.13 -23.87
CA ASN A 538 28.09 3.78 -23.33
C ASN A 538 27.17 3.74 -22.11
N TRP A 539 26.00 4.38 -22.24
CA TRP A 539 24.84 4.11 -21.38
C TRP A 539 24.24 2.76 -21.80
N HIS A 540 24.91 1.65 -21.46
CA HIS A 540 24.37 0.32 -21.68
C HIS A 540 23.24 0.08 -20.67
N TYR A 541 22.07 -0.29 -21.19
CA TYR A 541 20.80 -0.51 -20.50
C TYR A 541 20.79 -1.76 -19.58
N ASP A 542 21.93 -2.17 -18.99
CA ASP A 542 22.09 -3.51 -18.41
C ASP A 542 22.16 -3.58 -16.88
N TYR A 543 21.74 -2.54 -16.14
CA TYR A 543 21.53 -2.61 -14.68
C TYR A 543 20.06 -2.44 -14.27
N TRP A 544 19.12 -2.82 -15.14
CA TRP A 544 17.68 -2.89 -14.83
C TRP A 544 17.06 -4.23 -15.19
N ASN A 545 17.84 -5.30 -15.05
CA ASN A 545 17.29 -6.65 -15.08
C ASN A 545 18.07 -7.51 -14.09
N ASP A 546 17.69 -7.41 -12.81
CA ASP A 546 17.67 -8.58 -11.94
C ASP A 546 16.44 -8.45 -11.04
N GLY A 547 15.58 -9.45 -11.20
CA GLY A 547 14.41 -9.66 -10.36
C GLY A 547 14.80 -10.36 -9.06
N ASP A 548 13.85 -10.29 -8.13
CA ASP A 548 13.74 -11.07 -6.91
C ASP A 548 14.84 -10.88 -5.86
N SER A 549 14.45 -10.27 -4.74
CA SER A 549 14.35 -10.96 -3.43
C SER A 549 14.32 -9.95 -2.29
N GLY A 550 13.52 -10.26 -1.26
CA GLY A 550 13.89 -9.95 0.11
C GLY A 550 13.16 -8.78 0.77
N ASP A 551 12.03 -9.10 1.37
CA ASP A 551 11.45 -8.44 2.54
C ASP A 551 12.54 -8.03 3.56
N SER A 552 12.51 -6.80 4.04
CA SER A 552 13.25 -6.38 5.23
C SER A 552 12.51 -5.23 5.90
N GLY A 553 12.01 -5.53 7.09
CA GLY A 553 11.32 -4.61 7.97
C GLY A 553 12.25 -3.56 8.57
N ASP A 554 11.68 -2.39 8.81
CA ASP A 554 12.19 -1.38 9.71
C ASP A 554 12.25 -1.97 11.13
N ASP A 555 13.34 -1.74 11.85
CA ASP A 555 13.34 -1.71 13.32
C ASP A 555 14.46 -0.79 13.84
N GLU A 556 14.20 -0.32 15.05
CA GLU A 556 14.67 0.88 15.73
C GLU A 556 16.11 0.81 16.30
N GLU A 557 16.72 1.98 16.51
CA GLU A 557 17.97 2.17 17.25
C GLU A 557 17.76 1.95 18.77
N ASP A 558 18.63 1.14 19.41
CA ASP A 558 19.30 1.47 20.69
C ASP A 558 20.31 0.37 21.14
N GLY A 559 21.56 0.79 21.40
CA GLY A 559 22.31 0.52 22.66
C GLY A 559 23.07 -0.81 22.94
N GLU A 560 24.40 -0.73 22.77
CA GLU A 560 25.50 -1.23 23.63
C GLU A 560 26.07 -2.68 23.57
N ASP A 561 27.42 -2.66 23.59
CA ASP A 561 28.47 -3.62 23.97
C ASP A 561 28.83 -4.83 23.08
N GLY A 562 30.12 -4.86 22.70
CA GLY A 562 30.73 -5.85 21.81
C GLY A 562 31.41 -7.02 22.49
N ASP A 563 31.80 -8.00 21.68
CA ASP A 563 33.09 -8.69 21.72
C ASP A 563 33.26 -9.59 20.49
N ASP A 564 34.53 -9.65 20.07
CA ASP A 564 35.26 -10.65 19.28
C ASP A 564 34.72 -11.16 17.91
N GLY A 565 35.54 -10.89 16.88
CA GLY A 565 35.37 -11.43 15.54
C GLY A 565 35.85 -12.87 15.43
N ASP A 566 35.18 -13.64 14.58
CA ASP A 566 35.61 -14.95 14.11
C ASP A 566 35.56 -15.01 12.58
N ASP A 567 36.38 -15.94 12.09
CA ASP A 567 37.00 -16.08 10.77
C ASP A 567 36.05 -16.12 9.55
N GLY A 568 36.60 -15.69 8.40
CA GLY A 568 35.90 -15.66 7.12
C GLY A 568 35.73 -17.05 6.48
N ASP A 569 34.55 -17.30 5.93
CA ASP A 569 34.22 -18.52 5.20
C ASP A 569 34.77 -18.49 3.76
N ASP A 570 35.27 -19.66 3.34
CA ASP A 570 35.81 -19.96 2.02
C ASP A 570 34.75 -19.84 0.91
N GLY A 571 35.16 -19.38 -0.28
CA GLY A 571 34.26 -19.14 -1.42
C GLY A 571 33.76 -20.42 -2.10
N ASP A 572 32.49 -20.39 -2.54
CA ASP A 572 31.82 -21.49 -3.25
C ASP A 572 32.41 -21.72 -4.66
N ASP A 573 32.58 -23.00 -5.02
CA ASP A 573 32.94 -23.48 -6.35
C ASP A 573 31.78 -23.25 -7.36
N GLY A 574 32.11 -22.82 -8.58
CA GLY A 574 31.12 -22.48 -9.62
C GLY A 574 30.47 -23.69 -10.29
N ASP A 575 29.18 -23.55 -10.62
CA ASP A 575 28.37 -24.58 -11.29
C ASP A 575 28.78 -24.82 -12.75
N ASP A 576 28.78 -26.09 -13.15
CA ASP A 576 28.97 -26.57 -14.53
C ASP A 576 27.75 -26.21 -15.40
N GLY A 577 27.98 -25.78 -16.66
CA GLY A 577 26.93 -25.34 -17.58
C GLY A 577 26.10 -26.45 -18.21
N ASP A 578 24.81 -26.20 -18.43
CA ASP A 578 23.84 -27.12 -19.05
C ASP A 578 24.13 -27.40 -20.54
N ASP A 579 23.96 -28.67 -20.93
CA ASP A 579 23.99 -29.14 -22.33
C ASP A 579 22.74 -28.66 -23.10
N GLY A 580 22.91 -28.28 -24.37
CA GLY A 580 21.85 -27.70 -25.22
C GLY A 580 20.83 -28.72 -25.75
N ASP A 581 19.60 -28.26 -25.93
CA ASP A 581 18.46 -29.04 -26.44
C ASP A 581 18.62 -29.47 -27.92
N ASP A 582 18.26 -30.74 -28.21
CA ASP A 582 18.11 -31.31 -29.55
C ASP A 582 16.80 -30.80 -30.21
N GLY A 583 16.85 -30.50 -31.51
CA GLY A 583 15.75 -29.86 -32.26
C GLY A 583 14.59 -30.79 -32.66
N ASP A 584 13.41 -30.18 -32.86
CA ASP A 584 12.14 -30.83 -33.22
C ASP A 584 12.16 -31.51 -34.61
N ASP A 585 11.65 -32.74 -34.68
CA ASP A 585 11.28 -33.43 -35.92
C ASP A 585 9.87 -33.01 -36.38
N GLY A 586 9.71 -32.76 -37.69
CA GLY A 586 8.51 -32.19 -38.31
C GLY A 586 7.37 -33.18 -38.65
N ASP A 587 6.19 -32.59 -38.87
CA ASP A 587 4.87 -33.23 -39.04
C ASP A 587 4.74 -34.26 -40.17
N ASP A 588 3.99 -35.34 -39.91
CA ASP A 588 3.38 -36.21 -40.93
C ASP A 588 1.89 -35.85 -41.13
N GLY A 589 1.48 -35.71 -42.39
CA GLY A 589 0.17 -35.18 -42.81
C GLY A 589 -0.98 -36.19 -42.92
N ASP A 590 -2.19 -35.64 -43.01
CA ASP A 590 -3.49 -36.34 -43.08
C ASP A 590 -3.69 -37.15 -44.38
N ASP A 591 -4.20 -38.38 -44.23
CA ASP A 591 -4.77 -39.18 -45.31
C ASP A 591 -6.32 -39.15 -45.27
N GLY A 592 -6.93 -38.99 -46.45
CA GLY A 592 -8.34 -38.60 -46.65
C GLY A 592 -9.39 -39.71 -46.82
N ASP A 593 -10.62 -39.24 -47.04
CA ASP A 593 -11.90 -39.97 -47.12
C ASP A 593 -12.10 -40.89 -48.34
N ASP A 594 -12.99 -41.88 -48.15
CA ASP A 594 -14.13 -42.31 -49.01
C ASP A 594 -14.57 -43.74 -48.57
N GLY A 595 -15.84 -44.18 -48.51
CA GLY A 595 -17.13 -43.66 -48.96
C GLY A 595 -18.29 -44.63 -48.59
N ASP A 596 -19.49 -44.29 -49.06
CA ASP A 596 -20.85 -44.72 -48.67
C ASP A 596 -21.36 -46.14 -49.06
N ASP A 597 -22.51 -46.46 -48.41
CA ASP A 597 -23.74 -47.16 -48.86
C ASP A 597 -24.03 -48.64 -48.47
N GLY A 598 -25.26 -48.85 -47.94
CA GLY A 598 -26.09 -50.03 -48.25
C GLY A 598 -27.01 -50.64 -47.17
N ASP A 599 -28.16 -50.00 -46.93
CA ASP A 599 -29.57 -50.46 -46.73
C ASP A 599 -30.03 -51.81 -46.10
N ASP A 600 -31.20 -51.64 -45.44
CA ASP A 600 -32.42 -52.48 -45.30
C ASP A 600 -32.61 -53.56 -44.20
N GLY A 601 -33.78 -53.46 -43.51
CA GLY A 601 -34.49 -54.60 -42.92
C GLY A 601 -35.46 -54.37 -41.74
N ASP A 602 -36.63 -53.78 -42.03
CA ASP A 602 -38.02 -54.10 -41.59
C ASP A 602 -38.45 -54.56 -40.14
N ASP A 603 -39.59 -53.94 -39.75
CA ASP A 603 -40.85 -54.50 -39.22
C ASP A 603 -41.20 -54.60 -37.70
N ASP A 604 -42.21 -53.77 -37.38
CA ASP A 604 -43.53 -54.05 -36.78
C ASP A 604 -43.80 -54.28 -35.26
N SER A 605 -44.63 -53.35 -34.75
CA SER A 605 -45.90 -53.55 -34.01
C SER A 605 -45.96 -53.61 -32.47
N ASN A 606 -46.76 -52.67 -31.93
CA ASN A 606 -47.74 -52.70 -30.82
C ASN A 606 -47.55 -53.68 -29.63
N ASP A 607 -47.62 -53.19 -28.37
CA ASP A 607 -48.81 -53.40 -27.50
C ASP A 607 -48.75 -52.61 -26.16
N PHE A 608 -49.95 -52.50 -25.57
CA PHE A 608 -50.44 -51.76 -24.40
C PHE A 608 -49.95 -52.17 -23.00
N ASP A 609 -50.22 -51.26 -22.04
CA ASP A 609 -50.57 -51.43 -20.61
C ASP A 609 -49.65 -52.23 -19.67
N ASP A 610 -49.30 -51.67 -18.50
CA ASP A 610 -50.16 -51.81 -17.31
C ASP A 610 -49.63 -51.02 -16.10
N GLN A 611 -50.53 -50.84 -15.15
CA GLN A 611 -50.57 -49.94 -14.01
C GLN A 611 -49.98 -50.54 -12.70
N VAL A 612 -49.78 -49.65 -11.72
CA VAL A 612 -50.13 -49.82 -10.28
C VAL A 612 -49.10 -50.44 -9.29
N SER A 613 -48.58 -49.53 -8.46
CA SER A 613 -48.67 -49.47 -6.98
C SER A 613 -47.76 -50.27 -6.04
N GLN A 614 -47.14 -49.46 -5.18
CA GLN A 614 -47.16 -49.46 -3.69
C GLN A 614 -46.48 -50.59 -2.92
N LEU A 615 -45.69 -50.19 -1.90
CA LEU A 615 -45.99 -50.27 -0.45
C LEU A 615 -44.65 -50.03 0.30
N THR A 616 -44.48 -48.91 1.03
CA THR A 616 -44.71 -48.73 2.51
C THR A 616 -43.83 -49.66 3.37
N GLU A 617 -43.13 -49.21 4.40
CA GLU A 617 -43.53 -48.30 5.50
C GLU A 617 -42.45 -47.30 5.92
#